data_AF-A0A2A2HLP8-F1
#
_entry.id   AF-A0A2A2HLP8-F1
#
_cell.length_a   1.000
_cell.length_b   1.000
_cell.length_c   1.000
_cell.angle_alpha   90.00
_cell.angle_beta   90.00
_cell.angle_gamma   90.00
#
_symmetry.space_group_name_H-M   'P 1'
#
loop_
_entity.id
_entity.type
_entity.pdbx_description
1 polymer ?
#
loop_
_entity_poly.entity_id
_entity_poly.type
_entity_poly.pdbx_seq_one_letter_code
_entity_poly.pdbx_strand_id
1 'polypeptide(L)'
;MTFELGSAGLKALNVLIFTVQNSGMNKDRVVLDKYALEEFLSDSGQKLSQATFTRGIKELVGAQIIARCLKQGDYFINPNFIFNGDRVAFTTAIEKQD
;
A
#
# COMPACT_ATOMS: atom_id res chain seq x y z
N MET A 1 9.23 16.32 3.09
CA MET A 1 9.57 15.13 2.30
C MET A 1 8.41 14.16 2.48
N THR A 2 7.75 13.87 1.38
CA THR A 2 6.44 13.23 1.27
C THR A 2 6.56 11.77 1.70
N PHE A 3 6.13 11.47 2.93
CA PHE A 3 6.18 10.16 3.62
C PHE A 3 7.62 9.67 3.86
N GLU A 4 8.05 9.57 5.11
CA GLU A 4 9.37 9.04 5.52
C GLU A 4 9.49 7.53 5.28
N LEU A 5 9.18 7.05 4.06
CA LEU A 5 9.30 5.66 3.68
C LEU A 5 10.77 5.33 3.41
N GLY A 6 11.25 4.29 4.08
CA GLY A 6 12.52 3.69 3.78
C GLY A 6 12.44 2.84 2.52
N SER A 7 13.56 2.16 2.21
CA SER A 7 13.63 1.24 1.08
C SER A 7 12.63 0.08 1.17
N ALA A 8 12.20 -0.30 2.39
CA ALA A 8 11.18 -1.32 2.57
C ALA A 8 9.78 -0.79 2.29
N GLY A 9 9.45 0.41 2.78
CA GLY A 9 8.18 1.09 2.49
C GLY A 9 7.96 1.29 0.99
N LEU A 10 8.99 1.75 0.26
CA LEU A 10 8.91 1.89 -1.20
C LEU A 10 8.68 0.54 -1.92
N LYS A 11 9.31 -0.54 -1.46
CA LYS A 11 9.08 -1.87 -2.04
C LYS A 11 7.68 -2.40 -1.74
N ALA A 12 7.18 -2.20 -0.52
CA ALA A 12 5.81 -2.58 -0.17
C ALA A 12 4.78 -1.72 -0.92
N LEU A 13 5.10 -0.46 -1.22
CA LEU A 13 4.25 0.42 -2.03
C LEU A 13 4.05 -0.14 -3.45
N ASN A 14 5.08 -0.71 -4.06
CA ASN A 14 4.95 -1.37 -5.37
C ASN A 14 3.99 -2.56 -5.32
N VAL A 15 4.06 -3.38 -4.26
CA VAL A 15 3.13 -4.50 -4.05
C VAL A 15 1.70 -3.98 -3.83
N LEU A 16 1.54 -2.88 -3.09
CA LEU A 16 0.24 -2.21 -2.91
C LEU A 16 -0.33 -1.72 -4.25
N ILE A 17 0.47 -1.06 -5.09
CA ILE A 17 0.04 -0.60 -6.42
C ILE A 17 -0.42 -1.78 -7.27
N PHE A 18 0.39 -2.83 -7.34
CA PHE A 18 0.09 -4.05 -8.09
C PHE A 18 -1.22 -4.68 -7.62
N THR A 19 -1.38 -4.85 -6.30
CA THR A 19 -2.60 -5.45 -5.73
C THR A 19 -3.83 -4.59 -5.99
N VAL A 20 -3.74 -3.26 -5.94
CA VAL A 20 -4.85 -2.36 -6.29
C VAL A 20 -5.24 -2.46 -7.76
N GLN A 21 -4.26 -2.54 -8.66
CA GLN A 21 -4.52 -2.66 -10.10
C GLN A 21 -5.19 -4.00 -10.46
N ASN A 22 -4.82 -5.08 -9.75
CA ASN A 22 -5.37 -6.42 -9.99
C ASN A 22 -6.63 -6.72 -9.16
N SER A 23 -6.88 -5.96 -8.10
CA SER A 23 -8.15 -5.99 -7.36
C SER A 23 -9.16 -5.12 -8.09
N GLY A 24 -10.14 -5.73 -8.78
CA GLY A 24 -11.13 -5.00 -9.59
C GLY A 24 -11.79 -3.79 -8.91
N MET A 25 -12.31 -2.86 -9.71
CA MET A 25 -12.85 -1.55 -9.29
C MET A 25 -13.80 -1.63 -8.07
N ASN A 26 -13.67 -0.67 -7.16
CA ASN A 26 -14.51 -0.41 -5.97
C ASN A 26 -14.29 -1.25 -4.72
N LYS A 27 -13.04 -1.55 -4.35
CA LYS A 27 -12.76 -2.02 -2.98
C LYS A 27 -11.71 -1.15 -2.32
N ASP A 28 -12.14 -0.38 -1.32
CA ASP A 28 -11.25 0.33 -0.38
C ASP A 28 -10.37 -0.63 0.43
N ARG A 29 -10.60 -1.96 0.29
CA ARG A 29 -9.89 -3.03 0.96
C ARG A 29 -8.95 -3.76 0.00
N VAL A 30 -7.71 -3.95 0.44
CA VAL A 30 -6.67 -4.70 -0.26
C VAL A 30 -6.09 -5.79 0.62
N VAL A 31 -5.62 -6.85 -0.02
CA VAL A 31 -4.93 -7.96 0.64
C VAL A 31 -3.43 -7.81 0.41
N LEU A 32 -2.67 -7.65 1.50
CA LEU A 32 -1.21 -7.58 1.53
C LEU A 32 -0.68 -8.68 2.44
N ASP A 33 -0.86 -9.92 2.00
CA ASP A 33 -0.37 -11.11 2.68
C ASP A 33 0.74 -11.81 1.88
N LYS A 34 1.13 -13.02 2.30
CA LYS A 34 2.19 -13.75 1.63
C LYS A 34 1.86 -14.11 0.17
N TYR A 35 0.58 -14.34 -0.13
CA TYR A 35 0.13 -14.75 -1.46
C TYR A 35 0.13 -13.55 -2.42
N ALA A 36 -0.29 -12.39 -1.92
CA ALA A 36 -0.17 -11.13 -2.66
C ALA A 36 1.30 -10.82 -3.03
N LEU A 37 2.24 -11.11 -2.12
CA LEU A 37 3.67 -10.98 -2.43
C LEU A 37 4.11 -11.99 -3.50
N GLU A 38 3.73 -13.26 -3.38
CA GLU A 38 4.08 -14.31 -4.34
C GLU A 38 3.56 -14.02 -5.76
N GLU A 39 2.33 -13.51 -5.86
CA GLU A 39 1.73 -13.06 -7.11
C GLU A 39 2.51 -11.90 -7.73
N PHE A 40 2.82 -10.87 -6.93
CA PHE A 40 3.64 -9.75 -7.38
C PHE A 40 5.02 -10.19 -7.88
N LEU A 41 5.71 -11.08 -7.13
CA LEU A 41 7.04 -11.56 -7.51
C LEU A 41 7.01 -12.37 -8.81
N SER A 42 5.92 -13.09 -9.05
CA SER A 42 5.73 -13.90 -10.27
C SER A 42 5.50 -13.02 -11.51
N ASP A 43 4.79 -11.90 -11.36
CA ASP A 43 4.51 -10.96 -12.44
C ASP A 43 5.68 -9.99 -12.71
N SER A 44 6.27 -9.43 -11.65
CA SER A 44 7.23 -8.34 -11.78
C SER A 44 8.68 -8.78 -12.00
N GLY A 45 9.01 -10.06 -11.74
CA GLY A 45 10.38 -10.58 -11.74
C GLY A 45 11.33 -9.97 -10.69
N GLN A 46 10.80 -9.22 -9.71
CA GLN A 46 11.61 -8.57 -8.67
C GLN A 46 11.99 -9.56 -7.56
N LYS A 47 12.92 -9.16 -6.69
CA LYS A 47 13.29 -9.92 -5.48
C LYS A 47 12.94 -9.13 -4.23
N LEU A 48 11.98 -9.64 -3.45
CA LEU A 48 11.57 -9.07 -2.18
C LEU A 48 11.33 -10.20 -1.16
N SER A 49 11.97 -10.12 0.01
CA SER A 49 11.76 -11.09 1.09
C SER A 49 10.52 -10.74 1.93
N GLN A 50 9.88 -11.77 2.49
CA GLN A 50 8.72 -11.58 3.37
C GLN A 50 9.00 -10.66 4.57
N ALA A 51 10.20 -10.76 5.16
CA ALA A 51 10.60 -9.89 6.27
C ALA A 51 10.67 -8.41 5.85
N THR A 52 11.23 -8.14 4.67
CA THR A 52 11.30 -6.78 4.13
C THR A 52 9.91 -6.25 3.76
N PHE A 53 9.07 -7.11 3.17
CA PHE A 53 7.70 -6.76 2.85
C PHE A 53 6.90 -6.40 4.11
N THR A 54 6.96 -7.25 5.14
CA THR A 54 6.27 -7.00 6.42
C THR A 54 6.75 -5.72 7.09
N ARG A 55 8.06 -5.40 7.02
CA ARG A 55 8.59 -4.11 7.50
C ARG A 55 8.02 -2.95 6.69
N GLY A 56 8.00 -3.07 5.37
CA GLY A 56 7.44 -2.06 4.49
C GLY A 56 5.95 -1.79 4.75
N ILE A 57 5.14 -2.83 5.00
CA ILE A 57 3.74 -2.67 5.41
C ILE A 57 3.63 -1.83 6.69
N LYS A 58 4.49 -2.05 7.68
CA LYS A 58 4.49 -1.23 8.92
C LYS A 58 4.80 0.23 8.62
N GLU A 59 5.72 0.51 7.70
CA GLU A 59 6.02 1.87 7.24
C GLU A 59 4.82 2.50 6.52
N LEU A 60 4.13 1.76 5.64
CA LEU A 60 2.90 2.23 4.98
C LEU A 60 1.77 2.55 5.97
N VAL A 61 1.62 1.73 7.02
CA VAL A 61 0.66 2.01 8.11
C VAL A 61 1.05 3.25 8.90
N GLY A 62 2.34 3.39 9.26
CA GLY A 62 2.84 4.58 9.97
C GLY A 62 2.70 5.86 9.14
N ALA A 63 2.86 5.75 7.83
CA ALA A 63 2.65 6.80 6.84
C ALA A 63 1.17 7.11 6.55
N GLN A 64 0.23 6.40 7.19
CA GLN A 64 -1.22 6.50 6.96
C GLN A 64 -1.64 6.30 5.49
N ILE A 65 -0.86 5.55 4.73
CA ILE A 65 -1.18 5.13 3.36
C ILE A 65 -2.25 4.03 3.38
N ILE A 66 -2.11 3.10 4.34
CA ILE A 66 -3.05 2.01 4.60
C ILE A 66 -3.37 1.91 6.10
N ALA A 67 -4.54 1.36 6.42
CA ALA A 67 -4.98 1.06 7.78
C ALA A 67 -5.24 -0.45 7.94
N ARG A 68 -4.96 -1.01 9.13
CA ARG A 68 -5.20 -2.43 9.41
C ARG A 68 -6.70 -2.75 9.46
N CYS A 69 -7.10 -3.89 8.89
CA CYS A 69 -8.42 -4.47 9.08
C CYS A 69 -8.44 -5.44 10.29
N LEU A 70 -9.63 -5.97 10.63
CA LEU A 70 -9.81 -7.00 11.67
C LEU A 70 -9.09 -8.31 11.31
N LYS A 71 -9.09 -8.68 10.02
CA LYS A 71 -8.45 -9.89 9.52
C LYS A 71 -7.00 -9.59 9.13
N GLN A 72 -6.08 -10.46 9.53
CA GLN A 72 -4.67 -10.34 9.16
C GLN A 72 -4.50 -10.43 7.64
N GLY A 73 -3.64 -9.57 7.10
CA GLY A 73 -3.40 -9.48 5.66
C GLY A 73 -4.36 -8.54 4.95
N ASP A 74 -5.50 -8.19 5.56
CA ASP A 74 -6.43 -7.21 5.00
C ASP A 74 -6.15 -5.80 5.51
N TYR A 75 -6.18 -4.84 4.58
CA TYR A 75 -5.94 -3.43 4.86
C TYR A 75 -6.94 -2.57 4.12
N PHE A 76 -7.24 -1.39 4.67
CA PHE A 76 -7.97 -0.34 3.97
C PHE A 76 -7.01 0.69 3.40
N ILE A 77 -7.26 1.17 2.19
CA ILE A 77 -6.51 2.29 1.60
C ILE A 77 -7.09 3.58 2.15
N ASN A 78 -6.22 4.49 2.57
CA ASN A 78 -6.66 5.82 2.97
C ASN A 78 -7.15 6.58 1.72
N PRO A 79 -8.41 7.07 1.68
CA PRO A 79 -8.91 7.80 0.52
C PRO A 79 -8.18 9.13 0.25
N ASN A 80 -7.45 9.69 1.23
CA ASN A 80 -6.54 10.82 0.99
C ASN A 80 -5.32 10.43 0.14
N PHE A 81 -5.12 9.13 -0.05
CA PHE A 81 -4.08 8.51 -0.86
C PHE A 81 -4.73 7.78 -2.04
N ILE A 82 -4.88 8.49 -3.15
CA ILE A 82 -5.65 8.03 -4.32
C ILE A 82 -4.71 7.45 -5.36
N PHE A 83 -4.94 6.18 -5.72
CA PHE A 83 -4.43 5.57 -6.95
C PHE A 83 -5.48 5.75 -8.06
N ASN A 84 -5.16 6.52 -9.10
CA ASN A 84 -6.00 6.63 -10.28
C ASN A 84 -5.24 6.10 -11.49
N GLY A 85 -5.30 4.78 -11.71
CA GLY A 85 -4.67 4.06 -12.83
C GLY A 85 -3.16 4.23 -12.90
N ASP A 86 -2.73 5.34 -13.51
CA ASP A 86 -1.34 5.71 -13.79
C ASP A 86 -0.75 6.76 -12.81
N ARG A 87 -1.55 7.27 -11.85
CA ARG A 87 -1.14 8.39 -10.98
C ARG A 87 -1.45 8.14 -9.51
N VAL A 88 -0.46 8.41 -8.66
CA VAL A 88 -0.60 8.53 -7.20
C VAL A 88 -0.78 10.00 -6.88
N ALA A 89 -1.95 10.40 -6.39
CA ALA A 89 -2.23 11.76 -5.97
C ALA A 89 -2.27 11.85 -4.43
N PHE A 90 -1.48 12.77 -3.89
CA PHE A 90 -1.49 13.12 -2.47
C PHE A 90 -2.24 14.42 -2.29
N THR A 91 -3.38 14.39 -1.60
CA THR A 91 -4.11 15.62 -1.26
C THR A 91 -3.88 15.94 0.21
N THR A 92 -3.30 17.10 0.52
CA THR A 92 -3.28 17.63 1.89
C THR A 92 -4.65 18.26 2.16
N ALA A 93 -5.46 17.62 2.99
CA ALA A 93 -6.67 18.25 3.52
C ALA A 93 -6.24 19.40 4.45
N ILE A 94 -6.66 20.63 4.14
CA ILE A 94 -6.50 21.77 5.03
C ILE A 94 -7.83 21.90 5.79
N GLU A 95 -7.84 21.42 7.03
CA GLU A 95 -8.99 21.61 7.92
C GLU A 95 -8.93 23.01 8.54
N LYS A 96 -10.00 23.78 8.38
CA LYS A 96 -10.19 25.05 9.07
C LYS A 96 -10.53 24.73 10.52
N GLN A 97 -9.69 25.13 11.47
CA GLN A 97 -10.08 25.17 12.88
C GLN A 97 -11.08 26.32 13.03
N ASP A 98 -12.33 25.99 13.36
CA ASP A 98 -13.33 26.94 13.82
C ASP A 98 -13.12 27.29 15.30
#